data_AF-A0A7T4N9T6-F1
#
_entry.id   AF-A0A7T4N9T6-F1
#
_cell.length_a   1.000
_cell.length_b   1.000
_cell.length_c   1.000
_cell.angle_alpha   90.00
_cell.angle_beta   90.00
_cell.angle_gamma   90.00
#
_symmetry.space_group_name_H-M   'P 1'
#
loop_
_entity.id
_entity.type
_entity.pdbx_description
1 polymer ?
#
loop_
_entity_poly.entity_id
_entity_poly.type
_entity_poly.pdbx_seq_one_letter_code
_entity_poly.pdbx_strand_id
1 'polypeptide(L)'
;MQPSWKEVSLSDLPLREDLKSQHAYGAPQLDMPVCLNVNENPYPPSPSLVEHIATAVANAARQANRYPDRDFAELRSHLAAYLTHDTGVMVDASSIWGKHLMKAVWKS
;
A
#
# COMPACT_ATOMS: atom_id res chain seq x y z
N MET A 1 -40.57 -5.89 6.48
CA MET A 1 -40.26 -4.95 7.58
C MET A 1 -39.11 -4.09 7.11
N GLN A 2 -39.35 -2.80 6.85
CA GLN A 2 -38.30 -1.86 6.42
C GLN A 2 -37.49 -1.45 7.66
N PRO A 3 -36.15 -1.40 7.60
CA PRO A 3 -35.35 -0.98 8.76
C PRO A 3 -35.60 0.50 9.07
N SER A 4 -35.81 0.84 10.35
CA SER A 4 -36.10 2.20 10.84
C SER A 4 -34.82 2.97 11.22
N TRP A 5 -33.77 2.88 10.41
CA TRP A 5 -32.54 3.62 10.71
C TRP A 5 -32.65 5.05 10.20
N LYS A 6 -32.22 6.00 11.04
CA LYS A 6 -32.12 7.41 10.66
C LYS A 6 -30.85 7.59 9.82
N GLU A 7 -30.99 8.30 8.71
CA GLU A 7 -29.84 8.67 7.88
C GLU A 7 -28.97 9.69 8.65
N VAL A 8 -27.66 9.48 8.63
CA VAL A 8 -26.64 10.29 9.34
C VAL A 8 -25.63 10.77 8.31
N SER A 9 -25.32 12.06 8.31
CA SER A 9 -24.32 12.69 7.45
C SER A 9 -22.99 12.91 8.18
N LEU A 10 -21.92 13.22 7.44
CA LEU A 10 -20.62 13.59 8.03
C LEU A 10 -20.77 14.76 9.02
N SER A 11 -21.63 15.73 8.73
CA SER A 11 -21.87 16.90 9.58
C SER A 11 -22.49 16.57 10.94
N ASP A 12 -23.11 15.39 11.07
CA ASP A 12 -23.73 14.91 12.31
C ASP A 12 -22.72 14.21 13.24
N LEU A 13 -21.50 13.95 12.76
CA LEU A 13 -20.44 13.28 13.53
C LEU A 13 -19.57 14.28 14.30
N PRO A 14 -19.05 13.91 15.48
CA PRO A 14 -18.13 14.73 16.25
C PRO A 14 -16.71 14.71 15.64
N LEU A 15 -16.59 15.18 14.39
CA LEU A 15 -15.31 15.35 13.71
C LEU A 15 -14.48 16.46 14.39
N ARG A 16 -13.15 16.29 14.37
CA ARG A 16 -12.24 17.39 14.68
C ARG A 16 -12.51 18.57 13.76
N GLU A 17 -12.47 19.78 14.30
CA GLU A 17 -12.78 21.01 13.55
C GLU A 17 -11.93 21.19 12.29
N ASP A 18 -10.65 20.81 12.35
CA ASP A 18 -9.71 20.92 11.23
C ASP A 18 -10.00 19.97 10.06
N LEU A 19 -10.86 18.96 10.25
CA LEU A 19 -11.26 17.99 9.23
C LEU A 19 -12.57 18.33 8.52
N LYS A 20 -13.43 19.18 9.10
CA LYS A 20 -14.79 19.44 8.59
C LYS A 20 -14.82 20.07 7.18
N SER A 21 -13.77 20.79 6.81
CA SER A 21 -13.65 21.46 5.49
C SER A 21 -12.57 20.86 4.62
N GLN A 22 -12.07 19.67 4.96
CA GLN A 22 -11.10 18.96 4.15
C GLN A 22 -11.79 18.09 3.10
N HIS A 23 -11.09 17.86 2.00
CA HIS A 23 -11.48 16.89 1.00
C HIS A 23 -10.57 15.67 1.09
N ALA A 24 -11.13 14.50 0.75
CA ALA A 24 -10.35 13.29 0.67
C ALA A 24 -9.18 13.49 -0.32
N TYR A 25 -8.00 13.06 0.09
CA TYR A 25 -6.82 13.09 -0.77
C TYR A 25 -6.93 12.00 -1.84
N GLY A 26 -6.70 12.37 -3.10
CA GLY A 26 -6.61 11.43 -4.21
C GLY A 26 -6.83 12.11 -5.55
N ALA A 27 -6.09 11.68 -6.56
CA ALA A 27 -6.41 12.04 -7.94
C ALA A 27 -7.74 11.37 -8.35
N PRO A 28 -8.58 12.03 -9.16
CA PRO A 28 -9.78 11.40 -9.69
C PRO A 28 -9.46 10.13 -10.48
N GLN A 29 -10.25 9.07 -10.27
CA GLN A 29 -10.23 7.87 -11.10
C GLN A 29 -11.16 8.12 -12.30
N LEU A 30 -10.56 8.38 -13.47
CA LEU A 30 -11.28 8.65 -14.70
C LEU A 30 -11.14 7.45 -15.63
N ASP A 31 -12.24 7.01 -16.23
CA ASP A 31 -12.23 5.99 -17.28
C ASP A 31 -11.86 6.65 -18.61
N MET A 32 -10.56 6.80 -18.85
CA MET A 32 -10.00 7.46 -20.02
C MET A 32 -9.06 6.48 -20.74
N PRO A 33 -8.96 6.53 -22.08
CA PRO A 33 -8.09 5.62 -22.83
C PRO A 33 -6.59 5.73 -22.49
N VAL A 34 -6.15 6.86 -21.91
CA VAL A 34 -4.76 7.12 -21.55
C VAL A 34 -4.71 7.80 -20.17
N CYS A 35 -4.12 7.13 -19.18
CA CYS A 35 -4.00 7.60 -17.80
C CYS A 35 -2.53 7.89 -17.45
N LEU A 36 -2.12 9.16 -17.52
CA LEU A 36 -0.75 9.63 -17.23
C LEU A 36 -0.72 10.62 -16.05
N ASN A 37 -1.70 10.53 -15.14
CA ASN A 37 -1.89 11.47 -14.03
C ASN A 37 -1.23 11.01 -12.72
N VAL A 38 -0.74 9.78 -12.66
CA VAL A 38 -0.03 9.20 -11.51
C VAL A 38 1.29 8.58 -11.98
N ASN A 39 2.31 8.58 -11.12
CA ASN A 39 3.67 8.14 -11.46
C ASN A 39 3.81 6.61 -11.43
N GLU A 40 2.89 5.90 -12.08
CA GLU A 40 2.92 4.45 -12.19
C GLU A 40 3.86 4.01 -13.33
N ASN A 41 4.41 2.80 -13.18
CA ASN A 41 5.13 2.16 -14.27
C ASN A 41 4.11 1.70 -15.33
N PRO A 42 4.20 2.14 -16.61
CA PRO A 42 3.26 1.75 -17.65
C PRO A 42 3.42 0.28 -18.10
N TYR A 43 4.52 -0.38 -17.73
CA TYR A 43 4.77 -1.77 -18.08
C TYR A 43 4.09 -2.71 -17.10
N PRO A 44 3.23 -3.65 -17.57
CA PRO A 44 2.60 -4.61 -16.70
C PRO A 44 3.63 -5.57 -16.08
N PRO A 45 3.34 -6.14 -14.89
CA PRO A 45 4.15 -7.22 -14.33
C PRO A 45 4.32 -8.38 -15.33
N SER A 46 5.50 -9.00 -15.35
CA SER A 46 5.75 -10.17 -16.19
C SER A 46 4.89 -11.37 -15.73
N PRO A 47 4.54 -12.31 -16.62
CA PRO A 47 3.75 -13.49 -16.25
C PRO A 47 4.37 -14.30 -15.09
N SER A 48 5.70 -14.45 -15.10
CA SER A 48 6.42 -15.14 -14.03
C SER A 48 6.32 -14.40 -12.68
N LEU A 49 6.35 -13.07 -12.68
CA LEU A 49 6.16 -12.29 -11.46
C LEU A 49 4.72 -12.45 -10.92
N VAL A 50 3.72 -12.42 -11.81
CA VAL A 50 2.31 -12.65 -11.42
C VAL A 50 2.14 -14.03 -10.78
N GLU A 51 2.72 -15.07 -11.37
CA GLU A 51 2.67 -16.43 -10.83
C GLU A 51 3.32 -16.52 -9.44
N HIS A 52 4.52 -15.97 -9.27
CA HIS A 52 5.20 -15.97 -7.97
C HIS A 52 4.39 -15.23 -6.89
N ILE A 53 3.78 -14.09 -7.22
CA ILE A 53 2.91 -13.36 -6.29
C ILE A 53 1.69 -14.22 -5.92
N ALA A 54 1.03 -14.84 -6.91
CA ALA A 54 -0.14 -15.68 -6.66
C ALA A 54 0.21 -16.86 -5.74
N THR A 55 1.33 -17.54 -5.97
CA THR A 55 1.82 -18.62 -5.11
C THR A 55 2.13 -18.12 -3.69
N ALA A 56 2.81 -16.99 -3.56
CA ALA A 56 3.15 -16.41 -2.26
C ALA A 56 1.90 -16.05 -1.45
N VAL A 57 0.90 -15.42 -2.09
CA VAL A 57 -0.39 -15.09 -1.46
C VAL A 57 -1.15 -16.34 -1.06
N ALA A 58 -1.21 -17.37 -1.93
CA ALA A 58 -1.88 -18.63 -1.61
C ALA A 58 -1.26 -19.33 -0.39
N ASN A 59 0.07 -19.26 -0.24
CA ASN A 59 0.77 -19.79 0.92
C ASN A 59 0.47 -18.98 2.19
N ALA A 60 0.54 -17.65 2.12
CA ALA A 60 0.23 -16.78 3.25
C ALA A 60 -1.24 -16.92 3.73
N ALA A 61 -2.18 -17.10 2.79
CA ALA A 61 -3.60 -17.25 3.08
C ALA A 61 -3.91 -18.44 4.01
N ARG A 62 -3.07 -19.50 3.99
CA ARG A 62 -3.22 -20.68 4.86
C ARG A 62 -3.15 -20.34 6.35
N GLN A 63 -2.56 -19.20 6.71
CA GLN A 63 -2.39 -18.74 8.09
C GLN A 63 -3.06 -17.39 8.36
N ALA A 64 -3.96 -16.92 7.49
CA ALA A 64 -4.57 -15.59 7.57
C ALA A 64 -5.43 -15.35 8.83
N ASN A 65 -5.74 -16.40 9.59
CA ASN A 65 -6.38 -16.32 10.91
C ASN A 65 -5.39 -15.98 12.05
N ARG A 66 -4.10 -15.79 11.75
CA ARG A 66 -3.05 -15.39 12.68
C ARG A 66 -2.48 -14.04 12.27
N TYR A 67 -1.98 -13.31 13.26
CA TYR A 67 -1.23 -12.08 12.98
C TYR A 67 0.04 -12.42 12.17
N PRO A 68 0.41 -11.59 11.19
CA PRO A 68 1.66 -11.77 10.45
C PRO A 68 2.87 -11.48 11.35
N ASP A 69 4.07 -11.78 10.84
CA ASP A 69 5.32 -11.31 11.45
C ASP A 69 5.29 -9.78 11.57
N ARG A 70 5.28 -9.29 12.82
CA ARG A 70 5.21 -7.87 13.15
C ARG A 70 6.42 -7.10 12.64
N ASP A 71 7.58 -7.76 12.61
CA ASP A 71 8.86 -7.10 12.36
C ASP A 71 9.30 -7.21 10.89
N PHE A 72 8.56 -7.98 10.08
CA PHE A 72 8.76 -8.21 8.64
C PHE A 72 10.21 -8.61 8.31
N ALA A 73 10.81 -9.50 9.12
CA ALA A 73 12.24 -9.76 9.11
C ALA A 73 12.76 -10.24 7.75
N GLU A 74 12.01 -11.14 7.09
CA GLU A 74 12.37 -11.68 5.78
C GLU A 74 12.30 -10.61 4.69
N LEU A 75 11.21 -9.84 4.63
CA LEU A 75 11.04 -8.76 3.67
C LEU A 75 12.16 -7.70 3.78
N ARG A 76 12.50 -7.31 5.01
CA ARG A 76 13.57 -6.35 5.28
C ARG A 76 14.94 -6.88 4.85
N SER A 77 15.19 -8.16 5.06
CA SER A 77 16.44 -8.81 4.65
C SER A 77 16.57 -8.85 3.13
N HIS A 78 15.51 -9.23 2.40
CA HIS A 78 15.51 -9.21 0.94
C HIS A 78 15.64 -7.80 0.36
N LEU A 79 15.02 -6.79 0.97
CA LEU A 79 15.17 -5.41 0.52
C LEU A 79 16.60 -4.88 0.75
N ALA A 80 17.19 -5.18 1.90
CA ALA A 80 18.57 -4.81 2.21
C ALA A 80 19.55 -5.44 1.21
N ALA A 81 19.36 -6.72 0.86
CA ALA A 81 20.14 -7.39 -0.17
C ALA A 81 19.96 -6.76 -1.55
N TYR A 82 18.71 -6.45 -1.95
CA TYR A 82 18.42 -5.77 -3.21
C TYR A 82 19.11 -4.40 -3.30
N LEU A 83 18.97 -3.56 -2.27
CA LEU A 83 19.59 -2.23 -2.23
C LEU A 83 21.11 -2.31 -2.21
N THR A 84 21.68 -3.28 -1.49
CA THR A 84 23.13 -3.50 -1.48
C THR A 84 23.64 -3.86 -2.86
N HIS A 85 22.94 -4.74 -3.56
CA HIS A 85 23.27 -5.13 -4.93
C HIS A 85 23.15 -3.93 -5.90
N ASP A 86 22.04 -3.20 -5.85
CA ASP A 86 21.73 -2.13 -6.82
C ASP A 86 22.60 -0.87 -6.65
N THR A 87 22.94 -0.54 -5.40
CA THR A 87 23.68 0.69 -5.08
C THR A 87 25.18 0.46 -4.82
N GLY A 88 25.60 -0.78 -4.55
CA GLY A 88 26.96 -1.12 -4.12
C GLY A 88 27.30 -0.69 -2.68
N VAL A 89 26.35 -0.08 -1.95
CA VAL A 89 26.51 0.32 -0.56
C VAL A 89 25.94 -0.77 0.34
N MET A 90 26.69 -1.24 1.33
CA MET A 90 26.19 -2.22 2.29
C MET A 90 25.03 -1.64 3.09
N VAL A 91 23.84 -2.24 2.95
CA VAL A 91 22.63 -1.88 3.71
C VAL A 91 22.28 -3.02 4.65
N ASP A 92 22.14 -2.71 5.93
CA ASP A 92 21.71 -3.67 6.96
C ASP A 92 20.18 -3.69 7.10
N ALA A 93 19.60 -4.87 7.35
CA ALA A 93 18.15 -5.03 7.51
C ALA A 93 17.59 -4.21 8.68
N SER A 94 18.40 -3.95 9.73
CA SER A 94 18.02 -3.09 10.85
C SER A 94 17.74 -1.65 10.42
N SER A 95 18.39 -1.19 9.34
CA SER A 95 18.22 0.16 8.76
C SER A 95 16.99 0.27 7.84
N ILE A 96 16.35 -0.83 7.50
CA ILE A 96 15.10 -0.84 6.72
C ILE A 96 13.90 -0.73 7.66
N TRP A 97 13.19 0.40 7.62
CA TRP A 97 12.02 0.65 8.48
C TRP A 97 10.71 0.43 7.70
N GLY A 98 9.92 -0.56 8.12
CA GLY A 98 8.66 -0.96 7.44
C GLY A 98 7.61 0.15 7.34
N LYS A 99 7.66 1.21 8.17
CA LYS A 99 6.68 2.29 8.18
C LYS A 99 6.68 3.21 6.94
N HIS A 100 7.68 3.09 6.05
CA HIS A 100 7.83 3.96 4.87
C HIS A 100 7.79 3.23 3.53
N LEU A 101 7.56 1.91 3.49
CA LEU A 101 7.48 1.15 2.24
C LEU A 101 6.30 1.56 1.32
N MET A 102 5.39 2.41 1.80
CA MET A 102 4.29 2.97 0.99
C MET A 102 4.39 4.49 0.75
N LYS A 103 5.53 5.14 1.04
CA LYS A 103 5.67 6.62 0.93
C LYS A 103 6.63 7.11 -0.17
N ALA A 104 7.03 6.27 -1.11
CA ALA A 104 7.94 6.66 -2.19
C ALA A 104 7.20 7.00 -3.50
N VAL A 105 6.23 7.92 -3.47
CA VAL A 105 5.69 8.54 -4.72
C VAL A 105 5.45 10.06 -4.58
N TRP A 106 5.50 10.63 -3.38
CA TRP A 106 5.04 12.01 -3.16
C TRP A 106 6.04 12.86 -2.38
N LYS A 107 7.01 13.43 -3.12
CA LYS A 107 7.65 14.72 -2.83
C LYS A 107 8.27 15.27 -4.12
N SER A 108 7.51 16.07 -4.84
CA SER A 108 7.93 17.15 -5.74
C SER A 108 6.72 18.05 -5.94
#